data_AF-A0A5B7W901-F1
#
_entry.id   AF-A0A5B7W901-F1
#
_cell.length_a   1.000
_cell.length_b   1.000
_cell.length_c   1.000
_cell.angle_alpha   90.00
_cell.angle_beta   90.00
_cell.angle_gamma   90.00
#
_symmetry.space_group_name_H-M   'P 1'
#
loop_
_entity.id
_entity.type
_entity.pdbx_description
1 polymer ?
#
loop_
_entity_poly.entity_id
_entity_poly.type
_entity_poly.pdbx_seq_one_letter_code
_entity_poly.pdbx_strand_id
1 'polypeptide(L)'
;MQNASLEIRMWKFEEPETALMVSLGAPFGKSLAMQKGFWEYIRSYMNNGPYFDEHGNHSESDAFVKSQLSVRPKLSDSFKQTLERIKHAKQESGGKNYLRSIDALSLVLDLCFYPTCRIQELTYSIAKRRSRNLWPKIVTERLKANGPITRLVDLE
;
A
#
# COMPACT_ATOMS: atom_id res chain seq x y z
N MET A 1 11.78 -1.80 -20.06
CA MET A 1 11.15 -2.35 -18.83
C MET A 1 9.82 -2.95 -19.23
N GLN A 2 9.71 -4.28 -19.26
CA GLN A 2 8.44 -4.98 -19.44
C GLN A 2 7.88 -5.27 -18.05
N ASN A 3 7.15 -4.31 -17.48
CA ASN A 3 6.44 -4.57 -16.22
C ASN A 3 5.04 -5.04 -16.61
N ALA A 4 4.80 -6.36 -16.55
CA ALA A 4 3.45 -6.90 -16.67
C ALA A 4 2.65 -6.58 -15.40
N SER A 5 1.34 -6.43 -15.54
CA SER A 5 0.45 -6.36 -14.37
C SER A 5 0.40 -7.73 -13.70
N LEU A 6 0.33 -7.76 -12.38
CA LEU A 6 0.00 -8.99 -11.66
C LEU A 6 -1.49 -9.27 -11.90
N GLU A 7 -1.77 -10.40 -12.52
CA GLU A 7 -3.14 -10.86 -12.78
C GLU A 7 -3.43 -12.09 -11.94
N ILE A 8 -4.61 -12.12 -11.33
CA ILE A 8 -5.08 -13.27 -10.58
C ILE A 8 -6.32 -13.83 -11.27
N ARG A 9 -6.36 -15.16 -11.37
CA ARG A 9 -7.56 -15.88 -11.77
C ARG A 9 -8.38 -16.16 -10.52
N MET A 10 -9.58 -15.61 -10.48
CA MET A 10 -10.55 -15.87 -9.42
C MET A 10 -11.60 -16.82 -9.97
N TRP A 11 -11.85 -17.92 -9.28
CA TRP A 11 -12.96 -18.82 -9.59
C TRP A 11 -14.18 -18.42 -8.77
N LYS A 12 -15.37 -18.51 -9.38
CA LYS A 12 -16.61 -18.44 -8.63
C LYS A 12 -16.65 -19.64 -7.68
N PHE A 13 -17.07 -19.38 -6.44
CA PHE A 13 -17.26 -20.42 -5.44
C PHE A 13 -18.28 -21.43 -5.95
N GLU A 14 -17.98 -22.73 -5.83
CA GLU A 14 -18.79 -23.87 -6.30
C GLU A 14 -19.04 -23.96 -7.83
N GLU A 15 -18.58 -23.00 -8.63
CA GLU A 15 -18.65 -23.01 -10.09
C GLU A 15 -17.27 -22.74 -10.73
N PRO A 16 -16.35 -23.72 -10.71
CA PRO A 16 -14.98 -23.54 -11.21
C PRO A 16 -14.89 -23.31 -12.73
N GLU A 17 -15.95 -23.63 -13.46
CA GLU A 17 -16.15 -23.29 -14.88
C GLU A 17 -16.11 -21.75 -15.09
N THR A 18 -16.64 -21.02 -14.11
CA THR A 18 -16.80 -19.56 -14.13
C THR A 18 -15.60 -18.92 -13.46
N ALA A 19 -14.68 -18.39 -14.27
CA ALA A 19 -13.49 -17.68 -13.78
C ALA A 19 -13.40 -16.26 -14.33
N LEU A 20 -12.87 -15.35 -13.50
CA LEU A 20 -12.61 -13.97 -13.88
C LEU A 20 -11.12 -13.66 -13.66
N MET A 21 -10.50 -13.02 -14.65
CA MET A 21 -9.14 -12.48 -14.53
C MET A 21 -9.21 -11.08 -13.96
N VAL A 22 -8.62 -10.88 -12.78
CA VAL A 22 -8.53 -9.58 -12.12
C VAL A 22 -7.09 -9.09 -12.18
N SER A 23 -6.88 -7.93 -12.79
CA SER A 23 -5.64 -7.19 -12.65
C SER A 23 -5.56 -6.59 -11.25
N LEU A 24 -4.51 -6.90 -10.50
CA LEU A 24 -4.24 -6.35 -9.17
C LEU A 24 -3.66 -4.92 -9.20
N GLY A 25 -3.67 -4.28 -10.38
CA GLY A 25 -3.40 -2.86 -10.56
C GLY A 25 -2.36 -2.59 -11.64
N ALA A 26 -2.19 -1.30 -11.95
CA ALA A 26 -1.27 -0.88 -12.99
C ALA A 26 0.20 -1.20 -12.61
N PRO A 27 1.02 -1.66 -13.58
CA PRO A 27 2.41 -2.04 -13.33
C PRO A 27 3.38 -0.85 -13.26
N PHE A 28 2.89 0.38 -13.51
CA PHE A 28 3.71 1.58 -13.54
C PHE A 28 4.43 1.81 -12.21
N GLY A 29 5.75 1.95 -12.27
CA GLY A 29 6.60 2.24 -11.10
C GLY A 29 6.77 1.09 -10.11
N LYS A 30 6.23 -0.12 -10.38
CA LYS A 30 6.37 -1.29 -9.50
C LYS A 30 7.34 -2.30 -10.11
N SER A 31 8.28 -2.78 -9.30
CA SER A 31 9.14 -3.91 -9.70
C SER A 31 8.39 -5.23 -9.53
N LEU A 32 8.85 -6.29 -10.21
CA LEU A 32 8.33 -7.65 -10.03
C LEU A 32 8.41 -8.09 -8.56
N ALA A 33 9.48 -7.72 -7.85
CA ALA A 33 9.63 -8.02 -6.42
C ALA A 33 8.53 -7.33 -5.57
N MET A 34 8.19 -6.07 -5.88
CA MET A 34 7.08 -5.37 -5.20
C MET A 34 5.74 -6.03 -5.49
N GLN A 35 5.50 -6.43 -6.74
CA GLN A 35 4.27 -7.13 -7.12
C GLN A 35 4.16 -8.50 -6.43
N LYS A 36 5.25 -9.27 -6.36
CA LYS A 36 5.31 -10.54 -5.63
C LYS A 36 5.06 -10.34 -4.14
N GLY A 37 5.66 -9.32 -3.51
CA GLY A 37 5.41 -9.00 -2.11
C GLY A 37 3.95 -8.67 -1.83
N PHE A 38 3.29 -7.93 -2.72
CA PHE A 38 1.86 -7.66 -2.62
C PHE A 38 1.01 -8.92 -2.74
N TRP A 39 1.37 -9.84 -3.65
CA TRP A 39 0.69 -11.13 -3.76
C TRP A 39 0.82 -11.96 -2.49
N GLU A 40 2.03 -12.11 -1.95
CA GLU A 40 2.24 -12.88 -0.72
C GLU A 40 1.51 -12.26 0.47
N TYR A 41 1.37 -10.93 0.53
CA TYR A 41 0.53 -10.26 1.52
C TYR A 41 -0.94 -10.67 1.40
N ILE A 42 -1.53 -10.61 0.20
CA ILE A 42 -2.93 -11.00 -0.03
C ILE A 42 -3.12 -12.47 0.31
N ARG A 43 -2.25 -13.35 -0.21
CA ARG A 43 -2.30 -14.78 0.04
C ARG A 43 -2.22 -15.11 1.52
N SER A 44 -1.28 -14.49 2.25
CA SER A 44 -1.13 -14.70 3.70
C SER A 44 -2.36 -14.22 4.46
N TYR A 45 -2.90 -13.05 4.11
CA TYR A 45 -4.14 -12.52 4.70
C TYR A 45 -5.33 -13.46 4.49
N MET A 46 -5.48 -13.99 3.28
CA MET A 46 -6.59 -14.88 2.93
C MET A 46 -6.47 -16.27 3.58
N ASN A 47 -5.26 -16.82 3.66
CA ASN A 47 -5.04 -18.18 4.19
C ASN A 47 -4.89 -18.22 5.71
N ASN A 48 -4.18 -17.25 6.29
CA ASN A 48 -3.74 -17.27 7.68
C ASN A 48 -4.47 -16.24 8.56
N GLY A 49 -5.34 -15.43 7.95
CA GLY A 49 -6.08 -14.37 8.63
C GLY A 49 -5.29 -13.06 8.75
N PRO A 50 -5.79 -12.10 9.54
CA PRO A 50 -5.25 -10.74 9.56
C PRO A 50 -3.88 -10.62 10.21
N TYR A 51 -3.40 -11.65 10.92
CA TYR A 51 -2.17 -11.61 11.69
C TYR A 51 -1.19 -12.67 11.17
N PHE A 52 -0.09 -12.21 10.59
CA PHE A 52 0.98 -13.03 10.05
C PHE A 52 2.34 -12.37 10.23
N ASP A 53 3.40 -13.18 10.19
CA ASP A 53 4.79 -12.73 10.30
C ASP A 53 5.38 -12.27 8.94
N GLU A 54 6.67 -11.92 8.94
CA GLU A 54 7.38 -11.47 7.74
C GLU A 54 7.55 -12.55 6.65
N HIS A 55 7.32 -13.81 7.00
CA HIS A 55 7.35 -14.95 6.09
C HIS A 55 5.95 -15.36 5.64
N GLY A 56 4.92 -14.68 6.13
CA GLY A 56 3.52 -14.96 5.81
C GLY A 56 2.92 -16.09 6.64
N ASN A 57 3.58 -16.61 7.68
CA ASN A 57 3.01 -17.61 8.57
C ASN A 57 2.05 -16.95 9.57
N HIS A 58 1.06 -17.70 10.06
CA HIS A 58 0.15 -17.20 11.09
C HIS A 58 0.90 -16.70 12.34
N SER A 59 0.44 -15.59 12.91
CA SER A 59 0.98 -14.99 14.12
C SER A 59 -0.15 -14.60 15.06
N GLU A 60 0.00 -14.84 16.35
CA GLU A 60 -0.93 -14.36 17.39
C GLU A 60 -0.78 -12.85 17.65
N SER A 61 0.34 -12.26 17.24
CA SER A 61 0.64 -10.84 17.41
C SER A 61 0.40 -10.06 16.11
N ASP A 62 -0.18 -8.86 16.25
CA ASP A 62 -0.36 -7.91 15.15
C ASP A 62 0.82 -6.96 14.94
N ALA A 63 1.94 -7.19 15.64
CA ALA A 63 3.11 -6.30 15.63
C ALA A 63 3.70 -6.09 14.24
N PHE A 64 3.86 -7.17 13.46
CA PHE A 64 4.37 -7.08 12.09
C PHE A 64 3.43 -6.29 11.18
N VAL A 65 2.13 -6.60 11.22
CA VAL A 65 1.13 -5.88 10.40
C VAL A 65 1.05 -4.40 10.79
N LYS A 66 1.13 -4.09 12.09
CA LYS A 66 1.20 -2.71 12.58
C LYS A 66 2.47 -1.99 12.12
N SER A 67 3.63 -2.66 12.10
CA SER A 67 4.86 -2.04 11.61
C SER A 67 4.74 -1.69 10.12
N GLN A 68 4.17 -2.58 9.29
CA GLN A 68 3.87 -2.30 7.88
C GLN A 68 2.88 -1.12 7.72
N LEU A 69 1.80 -1.09 8.51
CA LEU A 69 0.79 -0.02 8.47
C LEU A 69 1.25 1.32 9.04
N SER A 70 2.32 1.32 9.84
CA SER A 70 2.94 2.52 10.39
C SER A 70 3.70 3.31 9.33
N VAL A 71 4.16 2.63 8.27
CA VAL A 71 4.79 3.25 7.11
C VAL A 71 3.74 4.05 6.35
N ARG A 72 3.70 5.35 6.61
CA ARG A 72 2.81 6.30 5.95
C ARG A 72 3.64 7.31 5.16
N PRO A 73 3.96 7.00 3.89
CA PRO A 73 4.66 7.96 3.06
C PRO A 73 3.76 9.19 2.88
N LYS A 74 4.23 10.34 3.34
CA LYS A 74 3.61 11.63 3.09
C LYS A 74 4.26 12.23 1.86
N LEU A 75 3.46 12.52 0.85
CA LEU A 75 3.93 13.17 -0.38
C LEU A 75 4.54 14.55 -0.06
N SER A 76 4.02 15.21 0.98
CA SER A 76 4.50 16.49 1.49
C SER A 76 5.85 16.42 2.22
N ASP A 77 6.32 15.23 2.58
CA ASP A 77 7.64 15.05 3.19
C ASP A 77 8.77 14.98 2.14
N SER A 78 8.46 15.06 0.83
CA SER A 78 9.47 15.03 -0.25
C SER A 78 10.58 16.07 -0.04
N PHE A 79 10.21 17.29 0.33
CA PHE A 79 11.17 18.35 0.64
C PHE A 79 12.15 17.97 1.76
N LYS A 80 11.64 17.36 2.84
CA LYS A 80 12.49 16.88 3.95
C LYS A 80 13.41 15.75 3.49
N GLN A 81 12.88 14.82 2.69
CA GLN A 81 13.67 13.72 2.14
C GLN A 81 14.79 14.21 1.22
N THR A 82 14.50 15.20 0.36
CA THR A 82 15.49 15.87 -0.49
C THR A 82 16.58 16.54 0.36
N LEU A 83 16.21 17.25 1.44
CA LEU A 83 17.17 17.85 2.36
C LEU A 83 18.05 16.82 3.07
N GLU A 84 17.48 15.73 3.58
CA GLU A 84 18.25 14.66 4.23
C GLU A 84 19.20 13.99 3.25
N ARG A 85 18.78 13.77 2.00
CA ARG A 85 19.66 13.26 0.93
C ARG A 85 20.85 14.18 0.68
N ILE A 86 20.62 15.50 0.61
CA ILE A 86 21.69 16.49 0.42
C ILE A 86 22.64 16.50 1.62
N LYS A 87 22.11 16.42 2.85
CA LYS A 87 22.94 16.34 4.07
C LYS A 87 23.82 15.09 4.08
N HIS A 88 23.26 13.95 3.71
CA HIS A 88 24.00 12.69 3.62
C HIS A 88 25.12 12.78 2.58
N ALA A 89 24.81 13.26 1.37
CA ALA A 89 25.80 13.48 0.32
C ALA A 89 26.89 14.47 0.73
N LYS A 90 26.52 15.50 1.52
CA LYS A 90 27.48 16.46 2.09
C LYS A 90 28.44 15.80 3.07
N GLN A 91 27.95 14.90 3.92
CA GLN A 91 28.78 14.17 4.86
C GLN A 91 29.74 13.20 4.15
N GLU A 92 29.24 12.43 3.18
CA GLU A 92 30.04 11.44 2.43
C GLU A 92 31.15 12.07 1.58
N SER A 93 30.91 13.26 1.05
CA SER A 93 31.87 13.97 0.19
C SER A 93 32.82 14.90 0.96
N GLY A 94 32.77 14.91 2.30
CA GLY A 94 33.54 15.85 3.11
C GLY A 94 33.21 17.32 2.81
N GLY A 95 31.99 17.59 2.35
CA GLY A 95 31.50 18.93 2.02
C GLY A 95 31.85 19.45 0.62
N LYS A 96 32.50 18.66 -0.24
CA LYS A 96 32.89 19.08 -1.60
C LYS A 96 31.95 18.48 -2.66
N ASN A 97 31.48 19.29 -3.62
CA ASN A 97 30.68 18.82 -4.77
C ASN A 97 29.45 17.96 -4.41
N TYR A 98 28.81 18.23 -3.28
CA TYR A 98 27.67 17.44 -2.79
C TYR A 98 26.32 17.83 -3.40
N LEU A 99 26.20 19.07 -3.89
CA LEU A 99 24.99 19.59 -4.52
C LEU A 99 24.99 19.29 -6.00
N ARG A 100 24.10 18.41 -6.45
CA ARG A 100 23.87 18.17 -7.88
C ARG A 100 22.78 19.11 -8.38
N SER A 101 22.81 19.45 -9.67
CA SER A 101 21.77 20.29 -10.30
C SER A 101 20.36 19.71 -10.12
N ILE A 102 20.26 18.37 -10.09
CA ILE A 102 18.99 17.67 -9.83
C ILE A 102 18.47 17.89 -8.42
N ASP A 103 19.35 18.04 -7.42
CA ASP A 103 18.93 18.31 -6.04
C ASP A 103 18.34 19.72 -5.90
N ALA A 104 18.96 20.71 -6.56
CA ALA A 104 18.44 22.07 -6.60
C ALA A 104 17.07 22.13 -7.31
N LEU A 105 16.92 21.42 -8.43
CA LEU A 105 15.65 21.31 -9.14
C LEU A 105 14.59 20.62 -8.27
N SER A 106 14.94 19.52 -7.58
CA SER A 106 14.03 18.82 -6.66
C SER A 106 13.52 19.76 -5.56
N LEU A 107 14.37 20.56 -4.93
CA LEU A 107 13.94 21.51 -3.88
C LEU A 107 12.95 22.57 -4.39
N VAL A 108 13.15 23.09 -5.60
CA VAL A 108 12.24 24.06 -6.21
C VAL A 108 10.89 23.41 -6.52
N LEU A 109 10.90 22.24 -7.15
CA LEU A 109 9.68 21.51 -7.48
C LEU A 109 8.93 21.10 -6.22
N ASP A 110 9.62 20.59 -5.21
CA ASP A 110 9.04 20.22 -3.91
C ASP A 110 8.31 21.41 -3.27
N LEU A 111 8.87 22.61 -3.34
CA LEU A 111 8.23 23.83 -2.84
C LEU A 111 6.99 24.20 -3.67
N CYS A 112 7.10 24.21 -5.01
CA CYS A 112 5.99 24.54 -5.91
C CYS A 112 4.81 23.56 -5.78
N PHE A 113 5.10 22.27 -5.60
CA PHE A 113 4.08 21.21 -5.53
C PHE A 113 3.63 20.89 -4.10
N TYR A 114 4.25 21.48 -3.06
CA TYR A 114 3.87 21.25 -1.67
C TYR A 114 2.35 21.43 -1.39
N PRO A 115 1.68 22.51 -1.88
CA PRO A 115 0.24 22.67 -1.68
C PRO A 115 -0.56 21.54 -2.31
N THR A 116 -0.22 21.14 -3.53
CA THR A 116 -0.87 20.04 -4.26
C THR A 116 -0.71 18.72 -3.52
N CYS A 117 0.50 18.39 -3.06
CA CYS A 117 0.77 17.20 -2.25
C CYS A 117 -0.08 17.18 -0.97
N ARG A 118 -0.20 18.32 -0.28
CA ARG A 118 -1.04 18.45 0.93
C ARG A 118 -2.53 18.28 0.65
N ILE A 119 -3.04 18.86 -0.44
CA ILE A 119 -4.43 18.67 -0.87
C ILE A 119 -4.68 17.20 -1.19
N GLN A 120 -3.76 16.55 -1.91
CA GLN A 120 -3.88 15.14 -2.25
C GLN A 120 -3.87 14.24 -1.00
N GLU A 121 -2.99 14.50 -0.03
CA GLU A 121 -2.99 13.81 1.27
C GLU A 121 -4.33 13.97 2.00
N LEU A 122 -4.87 15.18 2.04
CA LEU A 122 -6.18 15.45 2.63
C LEU A 122 -7.28 14.66 1.90
N THR A 123 -7.33 14.73 0.57
CA THR A 123 -8.30 14.00 -0.24
C THR A 123 -8.22 12.49 0.00
N TYR A 124 -7.02 11.92 0.04
CA TYR A 124 -6.85 10.49 0.36
C TYR A 124 -7.30 10.16 1.78
N SER A 125 -7.04 11.02 2.77
CA SER A 125 -7.50 10.81 4.14
C SER A 125 -9.03 10.80 4.24
N ILE A 126 -9.70 11.70 3.51
CA ILE A 126 -11.17 11.77 3.43
C ILE A 126 -11.72 10.55 2.71
N ALA A 127 -11.14 10.18 1.56
CA ALA A 127 -11.55 9.00 0.79
C ALA A 127 -11.41 7.72 1.60
N LYS A 128 -10.29 7.55 2.31
CA LYS A 128 -10.06 6.40 3.22
C LYS A 128 -11.11 6.34 4.33
N ARG A 129 -11.49 7.49 4.91
CA ARG A 129 -12.55 7.56 5.93
C ARG A 129 -13.92 7.23 5.34
N ARG A 130 -14.25 7.76 4.16
CA ARG A 130 -15.52 7.47 3.47
C ARG A 130 -15.64 6.00 3.10
N SER A 131 -14.59 5.39 2.55
CA SER A 131 -14.58 3.97 2.19
C SER A 131 -14.96 3.08 3.38
N ARG A 132 -14.40 3.33 4.57
CA ARG A 132 -14.76 2.59 5.80
C ARG A 132 -16.25 2.70 6.17
N ASN A 133 -16.88 3.82 5.85
CA ASN A 133 -18.28 4.09 6.17
C ASN A 133 -19.26 3.65 5.06
N LEU A 134 -18.75 3.31 3.87
CA LEU A 134 -19.55 2.91 2.70
C LEU A 134 -19.63 1.40 2.52
N TRP A 135 -18.98 0.62 3.39
CA TRP A 135 -19.13 -0.82 3.36
C TRP A 135 -20.61 -1.20 3.56
N PRO A 136 -21.15 -2.14 2.75
CA PRO A 136 -22.51 -2.64 2.94
C PRO A 136 -22.76 -3.08 4.39
N LYS A 137 -23.99 -2.87 4.89
CA LYS A 137 -24.37 -3.23 6.28
C LYS A 137 -23.98 -4.66 6.63
N ILE A 138 -24.26 -5.59 5.72
CA ILE A 138 -23.88 -7.00 5.80
C ILE A 138 -22.39 -7.20 6.12
N VAL A 139 -21.49 -6.47 5.46
CA VAL A 139 -20.03 -6.59 5.69
C VAL A 139 -19.65 -5.95 7.03
N THR A 140 -20.17 -4.75 7.32
CA THR A 140 -19.84 -4.05 8.58
C THR A 140 -20.34 -4.80 9.83
N GLU A 141 -21.48 -5.47 9.77
CA GLU A 141 -22.01 -6.27 10.89
C GLU A 141 -21.16 -7.51 11.15
N ARG A 142 -20.65 -8.15 10.10
CA ARG A 142 -19.76 -9.31 10.18
C ARG A 142 -18.36 -8.97 10.68
N LEU A 143 -17.88 -7.75 10.42
CA LEU A 143 -16.60 -7.27 10.95
C LEU A 143 -16.62 -6.97 12.46
N LYS A 144 -17.78 -7.01 13.13
CA LYS A 144 -17.87 -6.89 14.59
C LYS A 144 -17.39 -8.18 15.26
N ALA A 145 -16.79 -8.07 16.46
CA ALA A 145 -16.30 -9.23 17.20
C ALA A 145 -17.38 -10.31 17.47
N ASN A 146 -18.65 -9.90 17.59
CA ASN A 146 -19.80 -10.79 17.76
C ASN A 146 -20.66 -10.89 16.48
N GLY A 147 -20.06 -10.68 15.31
CA GLY A 147 -20.75 -10.69 14.03
C GLY A 147 -21.18 -12.11 13.59
N PRO A 148 -22.06 -12.21 12.58
CA PRO A 148 -22.44 -13.50 12.01
C PRO A 148 -21.24 -14.26 11.44
N ILE A 149 -21.12 -15.54 11.78
CA ILE A 149 -20.09 -16.48 11.29
C ILE A 149 -20.52 -17.28 10.05
N THR A 150 -21.79 -17.19 9.64
CA THR A 150 -22.26 -17.77 8.36
C THR A 150 -21.41 -17.22 7.22
N ARG A 151 -21.09 -17.98 6.17
CA ARG A 151 -20.26 -17.44 5.07
C ARG A 151 -21.09 -16.45 4.26
N LEU A 152 -20.46 -15.51 3.57
CA LEU A 152 -21.19 -14.54 2.72
C LEU A 152 -21.95 -15.25 1.59
N VAL A 153 -21.42 -16.38 1.15
CA VAL A 153 -22.00 -17.22 0.09
C VAL A 153 -23.22 -18.01 0.57
N ASP A 154 -23.34 -18.26 1.87
CA ASP A 154 -24.50 -18.97 2.45
C ASP A 154 -25.73 -18.04 2.60
N LEU A 155 -25.65 -16.77 2.15
CA LEU A 155 -26.73 -15.76 2.25
C LEU A 155 -27.45 -15.49 0.91
N GLU A 156 -26.98 -16.08 -0.19
CA GLU A 156 -27.66 -16.09 -1.50
C GLU A 156 -28.52 -17.35 -1.63
#